data_AF-A0AAF6BUS7-F1
#
_entry.id   AF-A0AAF6BUS7-F1
#
_cell.length_a   1.000
_cell.length_b   1.000
_cell.length_c   1.000
_cell.angle_alpha   90.00
_cell.angle_beta   90.00
_cell.angle_gamma   90.00
#
_symmetry.space_group_name_H-M   'P 1'
#
loop_
_entity.id
_entity.type
_entity.pdbx_description
1 polymer ?
#
loop_
_entity_poly.entity_id
_entity_poly.type
_entity_poly.pdbx_seq_one_letter_code
_entity_poly.pdbx_strand_id
1 'polypeptide(L)'
;MLMMMWSASSIRFSVKQIVAQTLVNDRAQFDRPGSYRHSRPHNAEHRTAEHAPRINRHEVYALFSKPYPPTCIAAMTSLCTSIASFCSYTAVQSVVSRSAPRGFSEDGLVLFNCQRSDLAAEIESNTCPICFELMKSPDYPPIVLSPCGHSFCAKCLSVHVGSQRKKLCPYCRQKIASTAVNLSLQRLIDSFVNLQDRRHHIAQADHDKELFLDRLSAAETRSCILRNELAEALERRKKLESDKTHINILHGQLQHKQAEAREILRRVTSENEAIDREIQLIECQREDVQKLVDEENAKTALVESSLRELITECEKYRLFLLNQRL
;
A
#
# COMPACT_ATOMS: atom_id res chain seq x y z
N MET A 1 -4.32 -31.73 17.07
CA MET A 1 -4.91 -31.36 15.76
C MET A 1 -5.30 -29.89 15.82
N LEU A 2 -4.41 -28.98 15.45
CA LEU A 2 -4.42 -28.34 14.11
C LEU A 2 -5.77 -27.70 13.79
N MET A 3 -5.94 -26.42 14.16
CA MET A 3 -6.54 -25.39 13.30
C MET A 3 -6.46 -24.02 13.97
N MET A 4 -6.37 -22.97 13.15
CA MET A 4 -6.28 -21.53 13.48
C MET A 4 -4.87 -20.92 13.52
N MET A 5 -4.12 -21.08 12.44
CA MET A 5 -3.01 -20.19 12.07
C MET A 5 -3.17 -19.63 10.65
N TRP A 6 -4.31 -18.99 10.36
CA TRP A 6 -4.54 -18.16 9.16
C TRP A 6 -5.27 -16.91 9.72
N SER A 7 -4.91 -15.63 9.52
CA SER A 7 -4.18 -14.97 8.43
C SER A 7 -3.82 -13.51 8.81
N ALA A 8 -2.78 -13.28 9.63
CA ALA A 8 -2.19 -11.94 9.78
C ALA A 8 -1.37 -11.50 8.54
N SER A 9 -1.22 -12.39 7.55
CA SER A 9 -0.44 -12.20 6.33
C SER A 9 -1.20 -11.45 5.22
N SER A 10 -2.53 -11.38 5.26
CA SER A 10 -3.32 -10.66 4.23
C SER A 10 -3.21 -9.13 4.32
N ILE A 11 -3.01 -8.58 5.52
CA ILE A 11 -2.94 -7.12 5.71
C ILE A 11 -1.54 -6.59 5.35
N ARG A 12 -0.48 -7.38 5.56
CA ARG A 12 0.91 -7.01 5.21
C ARG A 12 1.18 -6.96 3.71
N PHE A 13 0.38 -7.65 2.89
CA PHE A 13 0.50 -7.60 1.43
C PHE A 13 -0.03 -6.28 0.84
N SER A 14 -1.07 -5.70 1.47
CA SER A 14 -1.73 -4.49 0.98
C SER A 14 -0.84 -3.24 1.11
N VAL A 15 -0.13 -3.06 2.23
CA VAL A 15 0.72 -1.86 2.44
C VAL A 15 1.92 -1.83 1.49
N LYS A 16 2.57 -2.98 1.23
CA LYS A 16 3.67 -3.05 0.25
C LYS A 16 3.20 -2.76 -1.17
N GLN A 17 2.03 -3.25 -1.56
CA GLN A 17 1.45 -2.93 -2.87
C GLN A 17 1.03 -1.46 -2.96
N ILE A 18 0.44 -0.88 -1.91
CA ILE A 18 0.07 0.55 -1.88
C ILE A 18 1.32 1.43 -1.95
N VAL A 19 2.39 1.12 -1.22
CA VAL A 19 3.65 1.88 -1.28
C VAL A 19 4.33 1.71 -2.65
N ALA A 20 4.35 0.50 -3.21
CA ALA A 20 4.94 0.25 -4.54
C ALA A 20 4.16 0.93 -5.68
N GLN A 21 2.83 0.83 -5.69
CA GLN A 21 1.96 1.46 -6.69
C GLN A 21 2.11 2.99 -6.68
N THR A 22 2.35 3.53 -5.49
CA THR A 22 2.33 4.96 -5.26
C THR A 22 3.73 5.58 -5.45
N LEU A 23 4.82 4.79 -5.46
CA LEU A 23 6.14 5.17 -5.98
C LEU A 23 6.22 5.10 -7.53
N VAL A 24 5.47 4.20 -8.16
CA VAL A 24 5.43 4.06 -9.63
C VAL A 24 4.68 5.22 -10.29
N ASN A 25 3.59 5.70 -9.67
CA ASN A 25 2.80 6.81 -10.23
C ASN A 25 3.52 8.18 -10.16
N ASP A 26 4.33 8.43 -9.14
CA ASP A 26 5.05 9.71 -8.99
C ASP A 26 6.20 9.86 -10.01
N ARG A 27 6.78 8.75 -10.47
CA ARG A 27 7.89 8.75 -11.45
C ARG A 27 7.43 9.00 -12.89
N ALA A 28 6.13 8.83 -13.17
CA ALA A 28 5.57 9.00 -14.52
C ALA A 28 5.08 10.43 -14.82
N GLN A 29 4.95 11.30 -13.82
CA GLN A 29 4.36 12.64 -13.99
C GLN A 29 5.36 13.81 -13.92
N PHE A 30 6.61 13.59 -13.47
CA PHE A 30 7.57 14.68 -13.23
C PHE A 30 8.66 14.90 -14.30
N ASP A 31 8.77 14.05 -15.32
CA ASP A 31 9.74 14.25 -16.41
C ASP A 31 9.13 14.96 -17.62
N ARG A 32 8.89 16.29 -17.53
CA ARG A 32 8.99 17.24 -18.68
C ARG A 32 9.13 18.70 -18.23
N PRO A 33 10.31 19.33 -18.42
CA PRO A 33 10.40 20.77 -18.64
C PRO A 33 10.17 21.07 -20.13
N GLY A 34 9.13 21.86 -20.44
CA GLY A 34 8.84 22.29 -21.81
C GLY A 34 9.76 23.42 -22.27
N SER A 35 10.51 23.21 -23.35
CA SER A 35 11.04 24.29 -24.19
C SER A 35 10.55 24.12 -25.63
N TYR A 36 10.07 25.21 -26.19
CA TYR A 36 9.62 25.36 -27.57
C TYR A 36 10.78 25.26 -28.56
N ARG A 37 10.74 24.34 -29.54
CA ARG A 37 10.77 24.63 -31.00
C ARG A 37 10.87 23.37 -31.87
N HIS A 38 10.33 23.55 -33.07
CA HIS A 38 10.19 22.65 -34.21
C HIS A 38 11.36 21.71 -34.53
N SER A 39 11.04 20.46 -34.91
CA SER A 39 11.29 19.88 -36.26
C SER A 39 10.94 18.38 -36.27
N ARG A 40 10.17 17.93 -37.28
CA ARG A 40 10.11 16.50 -37.68
C ARG A 40 11.47 16.11 -38.28
N PRO A 41 11.95 14.86 -38.12
CA PRO A 41 11.65 13.84 -39.15
C PRO A 41 11.56 12.35 -38.68
N HIS A 42 11.03 11.58 -39.64
CA HIS A 42 10.95 10.13 -39.90
C HIS A 42 11.75 9.05 -39.12
N ASN A 43 11.05 7.92 -38.97
CA ASN A 43 11.43 6.48 -39.03
C ASN A 43 12.59 5.90 -38.20
N ALA A 44 12.23 4.93 -37.35
CA ALA A 44 12.86 3.63 -37.03
C ALA A 44 12.34 3.21 -35.64
N GLU A 45 12.09 1.99 -35.21
CA GLU A 45 12.12 0.62 -35.72
C GLU A 45 11.44 -0.24 -34.62
N HIS A 46 11.15 -1.50 -34.95
CA HIS A 46 10.42 -2.45 -34.12
C HIS A 46 11.08 -2.76 -32.75
N ARG A 47 10.26 -3.02 -31.73
CA ARG A 47 10.44 -4.14 -30.79
C ARG A 47 9.12 -4.56 -30.15
N THR A 48 8.90 -5.87 -30.19
CA THR A 48 7.71 -6.64 -29.82
C THR A 48 7.46 -6.66 -28.31
N ALA A 49 6.22 -6.39 -27.88
CA ALA A 49 5.76 -6.61 -26.51
C ALA A 49 4.78 -7.79 -26.48
N GLU A 50 5.15 -8.81 -25.71
CA GLU A 50 4.37 -10.02 -25.45
C GLU A 50 3.12 -9.73 -24.59
N HIS A 51 2.14 -10.62 -24.73
CA HIS A 51 0.77 -10.52 -24.24
C HIS A 51 0.64 -10.54 -22.70
N ALA A 52 -0.17 -9.64 -22.15
CA ALA A 52 -0.78 -9.76 -20.82
C ALA A 52 -2.31 -9.97 -20.96
N PRO A 53 -2.94 -10.85 -20.15
CA PRO A 53 -4.33 -11.27 -20.36
C PRO A 53 -5.35 -10.20 -19.95
N ARG A 54 -6.40 -10.04 -20.76
CA ARG A 54 -7.56 -9.18 -20.50
C ARG A 54 -8.44 -9.80 -19.41
N ILE A 55 -8.61 -9.11 -18.28
CA ILE A 55 -9.65 -9.43 -17.29
C ILE A 55 -10.85 -8.51 -17.54
N ASN A 56 -12.03 -9.13 -17.59
CA ASN A 56 -13.29 -8.53 -18.03
C ASN A 56 -13.88 -7.58 -16.97
N ARG A 57 -14.42 -6.45 -17.40
CA ARG A 57 -14.73 -5.25 -16.60
C ARG A 57 -15.96 -5.39 -15.68
N HIS A 58 -16.62 -6.55 -15.69
CA HIS A 58 -17.90 -6.78 -14.99
C HIS A 58 -17.77 -7.46 -13.61
N GLU A 59 -16.59 -7.91 -13.18
CA GLU A 59 -16.43 -8.52 -11.84
C GLU A 59 -16.00 -7.53 -10.75
N VAL A 60 -15.61 -6.30 -11.09
CA VAL A 60 -15.14 -5.31 -10.10
C VAL A 60 -16.28 -4.61 -9.36
N TYR A 61 -17.51 -4.63 -9.89
CA TYR A 61 -18.65 -3.92 -9.30
C TYR A 61 -19.42 -4.71 -8.22
N ALA A 62 -19.07 -5.97 -7.93
CA ALA A 62 -19.79 -6.79 -6.95
C ALA A 62 -19.21 -6.76 -5.52
N LEU A 63 -18.09 -6.09 -5.28
CA LEU A 63 -17.41 -6.08 -3.95
C LEU A 63 -17.68 -4.84 -3.08
N PHE A 64 -18.41 -3.84 -3.58
CA PHE A 64 -18.65 -2.58 -2.85
C PHE A 64 -20.14 -2.21 -2.72
N SER A 65 -21.00 -3.18 -2.41
CA SER A 65 -22.41 -2.89 -2.11
C SER A 65 -22.95 -3.79 -1.02
N LYS A 66 -22.56 -3.52 0.24
CA LYS A 66 -23.36 -3.86 1.42
C LYS A 66 -23.30 -2.72 2.44
N PRO A 67 -24.45 -2.26 2.98
CA PRO A 67 -24.50 -1.20 3.97
C PRO A 67 -24.10 -1.73 5.36
N TYR A 68 -23.28 -0.97 6.10
CA TYR A 68 -22.94 -1.28 7.50
C TYR A 68 -24.03 -0.79 8.47
N PRO A 69 -24.28 -1.50 9.59
CA PRO A 69 -25.31 -1.16 10.58
C PRO A 69 -24.90 0.03 11.48
N PRO A 70 -25.89 0.77 12.04
CA PRO A 70 -25.66 2.02 12.77
C PRO A 70 -25.40 1.76 14.26
N THR A 71 -24.22 1.27 14.62
CA THR A 71 -23.82 1.19 16.04
C THR A 71 -22.41 1.68 16.35
N CYS A 72 -21.65 2.16 15.36
CA CYS A 72 -20.27 2.64 15.57
C CYS A 72 -20.11 4.16 15.63
N ILE A 73 -21.15 4.97 15.43
CA ILE A 73 -21.04 6.44 15.48
C ILE A 73 -20.89 6.96 16.93
N ALA A 74 -21.39 6.23 17.93
CA ALA A 74 -21.33 6.66 19.33
C ALA A 74 -19.99 6.33 20.04
N ALA A 75 -19.16 5.44 19.50
CA ALA A 75 -17.92 5.01 20.15
C ALA A 75 -16.68 5.82 19.73
N MET A 76 -16.75 6.65 18.69
CA MET A 76 -15.62 7.49 18.24
C MET A 76 -15.61 8.90 18.85
N THR A 77 -16.67 9.33 19.53
CA THR A 77 -16.74 10.66 20.18
C THR A 77 -16.24 10.66 21.63
N SER A 78 -16.02 9.49 22.25
CA SER A 78 -15.62 9.37 23.66
C SER A 78 -14.11 9.24 23.91
N LEU A 79 -13.28 9.09 22.88
CA LEU A 79 -11.82 9.02 23.02
C LEU A 79 -11.08 10.25 22.47
N CYS A 80 -11.81 11.27 22.02
CA CYS A 80 -11.23 12.44 21.37
C CYS A 80 -11.14 13.69 22.27
N THR A 81 -11.45 13.58 23.57
CA THR A 81 -11.40 14.70 24.54
C THR A 81 -10.13 14.78 25.37
N SER A 82 -9.05 14.05 25.06
CA SER A 82 -7.79 14.15 25.84
C SER A 82 -6.50 14.32 25.03
N ILE A 83 -6.57 14.61 23.74
CA ILE A 83 -5.44 15.20 22.99
C ILE A 83 -5.95 16.39 22.18
N ALA A 84 -6.55 17.34 22.90
CA ALA A 84 -6.80 18.69 22.39
C ALA A 84 -5.65 19.60 22.85
N SER A 85 -4.48 19.42 22.24
CA SER A 85 -3.46 20.46 22.22
C SER A 85 -2.67 20.36 20.92
N PHE A 86 -2.76 21.44 20.15
CA PHE A 86 -1.89 21.77 19.03
C PHE A 86 -1.99 20.89 17.78
N CYS A 87 -3.00 21.14 16.93
CA CYS A 87 -2.82 21.57 15.53
C CYS A 87 -4.16 21.59 14.78
N SER A 88 -4.55 22.80 14.34
CA SER A 88 -5.19 23.04 13.03
C SER A 88 -6.53 22.35 12.70
N TYR A 89 -7.56 22.51 13.54
CA TYR A 89 -8.95 22.20 13.15
C TYR A 89 -9.80 23.45 12.83
N THR A 90 -9.22 24.65 12.83
CA THR A 90 -9.93 25.93 12.60
C THR A 90 -9.78 26.51 11.18
N ALA A 91 -9.30 25.73 10.21
CA ALA A 91 -9.07 26.23 8.85
C ALA A 91 -10.14 25.87 7.81
N VAL A 92 -11.05 24.92 8.10
CA VAL A 92 -12.01 24.43 7.08
C VAL A 92 -13.41 25.05 7.20
N GLN A 93 -13.75 25.73 8.29
CA GLN A 93 -15.07 26.36 8.47
C GLN A 93 -15.12 27.87 8.18
N SER A 94 -14.00 28.54 7.84
CA SER A 94 -13.98 30.00 7.65
C SER A 94 -13.99 30.47 6.19
N VAL A 95 -13.85 29.57 5.21
CA VAL A 95 -13.74 29.94 3.78
C VAL A 95 -15.10 29.96 3.05
N VAL A 96 -16.17 29.44 3.65
CA VAL A 96 -17.49 29.33 2.98
C VAL A 96 -18.44 30.50 3.32
N SER A 97 -18.03 31.51 4.10
CA SER A 97 -19.01 32.49 4.64
C SER A 97 -18.72 33.98 4.43
N ARG A 98 -17.83 34.38 3.51
CA ARG A 98 -17.60 35.82 3.25
C ARG A 98 -17.44 36.17 1.78
N SER A 99 -18.56 36.31 1.08
CA SER A 99 -18.79 37.36 0.07
C SER A 99 -20.21 37.28 -0.52
N ALA A 100 -21.23 37.34 0.33
CA ALA A 100 -22.57 37.74 -0.11
C ALA A 100 -22.73 39.23 0.21
N PRO A 101 -22.84 40.13 -0.79
CA PRO A 101 -23.26 41.50 -0.51
C PRO A 101 -24.69 41.47 0.03
N ARG A 102 -24.88 42.03 1.23
CA ARG A 102 -26.19 42.13 1.88
C ARG A 102 -27.02 43.18 1.14
N GLY A 103 -28.19 42.77 0.63
CA GLY A 103 -29.25 43.68 0.21
C GLY A 103 -29.68 43.61 -1.26
N PHE A 104 -29.87 42.42 -1.83
CA PHE A 104 -30.66 42.26 -3.06
C PHE A 104 -31.58 41.05 -2.90
N SER A 105 -32.87 41.22 -3.15
CA SER A 105 -33.87 40.14 -3.10
C SER A 105 -33.54 39.06 -4.13
N GLU A 106 -33.73 37.78 -3.75
CA GLU A 106 -33.50 36.61 -4.63
C GLU A 106 -34.31 36.70 -5.93
N ASP A 107 -35.48 37.34 -5.89
CA ASP A 107 -36.35 37.60 -7.04
C ASP A 107 -35.69 38.49 -8.13
N GLY A 108 -34.76 39.36 -7.73
CA GLY A 108 -34.04 40.26 -8.64
C GLY A 108 -32.95 39.56 -9.46
N LEU A 109 -32.33 38.50 -8.92
CA LEU A 109 -31.27 37.75 -9.61
C LEU A 109 -31.84 36.82 -10.69
N VAL A 110 -33.06 36.31 -10.49
CA VAL A 110 -33.75 35.41 -11.42
C VAL A 110 -34.30 36.16 -12.64
N LEU A 111 -34.85 37.37 -12.43
CA LEU A 111 -35.31 38.25 -13.52
C LEU A 111 -34.15 38.76 -14.40
N PHE A 112 -32.99 39.08 -13.80
CA PHE A 112 -31.81 39.56 -14.54
C PHE A 112 -31.07 38.45 -15.31
N ASN A 113 -31.14 37.20 -14.83
CA ASN A 113 -30.52 36.05 -15.50
C ASN A 113 -31.39 35.47 -16.64
N CYS A 114 -32.72 35.57 -16.55
CA CYS A 114 -33.64 35.14 -17.62
C CYS A 114 -33.53 36.04 -18.87
N GLN A 115 -33.48 37.37 -18.69
CA GLN A 115 -33.34 38.31 -19.82
C GLN A 115 -32.00 38.18 -20.58
N ARG A 116 -30.96 37.64 -19.92
CA ARG A 116 -29.63 37.43 -20.53
C ARG A 116 -29.53 36.12 -21.31
N SER A 117 -30.27 35.07 -20.92
CA SER A 117 -30.32 33.82 -21.69
C SER A 117 -31.10 33.99 -22.99
N ASP A 118 -32.16 34.80 -22.98
CA ASP A 118 -32.99 35.03 -24.15
C ASP A 118 -32.25 35.83 -25.22
N LEU A 119 -31.51 36.87 -24.81
CA LEU A 119 -30.67 37.66 -25.72
C LEU A 119 -29.49 36.86 -26.28
N ALA A 120 -28.91 35.95 -25.49
CA ALA A 120 -27.86 35.04 -25.95
C ALA A 120 -28.37 34.10 -27.05
N ALA A 121 -29.52 33.46 -26.82
CA ALA A 121 -30.17 32.60 -27.81
C ALA A 121 -30.57 33.38 -29.08
N GLU A 122 -31.02 34.62 -28.93
CA GLU A 122 -31.34 35.50 -30.06
C GLU A 122 -30.09 35.87 -30.87
N ILE A 123 -28.95 36.14 -30.23
CA ILE A 123 -27.69 36.41 -30.93
C ILE A 123 -27.15 35.15 -31.62
N GLU A 124 -27.21 33.99 -30.98
CA GLU A 124 -26.84 32.70 -31.59
C GLU A 124 -27.70 32.37 -32.81
N SER A 125 -28.95 32.85 -32.85
CA SER A 125 -29.86 32.66 -33.98
C SER A 125 -29.50 33.50 -35.22
N ASN A 126 -28.59 34.47 -35.12
CA ASN A 126 -28.12 35.31 -36.23
C ASN A 126 -27.13 34.57 -37.16
N THR A 127 -27.57 33.42 -37.65
CA THR A 127 -26.87 32.58 -38.61
C THR A 127 -27.17 33.03 -40.04
N CYS A 128 -26.25 32.76 -40.96
CA CYS A 128 -26.50 33.05 -42.38
C CYS A 128 -27.58 32.09 -42.91
N PRO A 129 -28.64 32.57 -43.60
CA PRO A 129 -29.68 31.71 -44.15
C PRO A 129 -29.23 30.74 -45.26
N ILE A 130 -27.97 30.81 -45.69
CA ILE A 130 -27.39 29.96 -46.75
C ILE A 130 -26.54 28.84 -46.14
N CYS A 131 -25.57 29.17 -45.28
CA CYS A 131 -24.69 28.16 -44.67
C CYS A 131 -25.11 27.73 -43.26
N PHE A 132 -26.08 28.41 -42.65
CA PHE A 132 -26.52 28.19 -41.27
C PHE A 132 -25.41 28.35 -40.21
N GLU A 133 -24.28 28.94 -40.58
CA GLU A 133 -23.20 29.29 -39.65
C GLU A 133 -23.41 30.70 -39.09
N LEU A 134 -23.02 30.91 -37.84
CA LEU A 134 -23.02 32.22 -37.18
C LEU A 134 -22.16 33.21 -37.98
N MET A 135 -22.71 34.39 -38.28
CA MET A 135 -22.05 35.43 -39.10
C MET A 135 -20.95 36.17 -38.33
N LYS A 136 -19.93 35.45 -37.87
CA LYS A 136 -18.82 35.98 -37.06
C LYS A 136 -17.72 36.61 -37.91
N SER A 137 -17.12 37.69 -37.41
CA SER A 137 -15.92 38.29 -37.98
C SER A 137 -14.67 37.46 -37.64
N PRO A 138 -13.61 37.43 -38.46
CA PRO A 138 -13.43 38.06 -39.78
C PRO A 138 -13.88 37.20 -40.96
N ASP A 139 -14.14 35.92 -40.75
CA ASP A 139 -14.34 34.95 -41.84
C ASP A 139 -15.73 35.04 -42.49
N TYR A 140 -16.74 35.45 -41.71
CA TYR A 140 -18.16 35.43 -42.11
C TYR A 140 -18.93 36.71 -41.71
N PRO A 141 -18.41 37.94 -41.96
CA PRO A 141 -19.08 39.15 -41.52
C PRO A 141 -20.47 39.27 -42.17
N PRO A 142 -21.48 39.75 -41.42
CA PRO A 142 -22.84 39.89 -41.93
C PRO A 142 -22.90 41.06 -42.92
N ILE A 143 -23.35 40.78 -44.14
CA ILE A 143 -23.56 41.77 -45.20
C ILE A 143 -25.06 41.98 -45.40
N VAL A 144 -25.51 43.21 -45.22
CA VAL A 144 -26.90 43.62 -45.44
C VAL A 144 -27.12 44.09 -46.88
N LEU A 145 -28.24 43.69 -47.48
CA LEU A 145 -28.62 44.01 -48.87
C LEU A 145 -29.65 45.13 -48.93
N SER A 146 -29.36 46.21 -49.67
CA SER A 146 -30.33 47.29 -49.92
C SER A 146 -31.13 47.07 -51.21
N PRO A 147 -32.45 47.34 -51.25
CA PRO A 147 -33.29 47.93 -50.18
C PRO A 147 -33.98 46.89 -49.26
N CYS A 148 -33.75 45.59 -49.46
CA CYS A 148 -34.55 44.54 -48.80
C CYS A 148 -34.17 44.23 -47.34
N GLY A 149 -33.03 44.69 -46.84
CA GLY A 149 -32.58 44.52 -45.44
C GLY A 149 -32.09 43.13 -45.03
N HIS A 150 -32.19 42.11 -45.89
CA HIS A 150 -31.73 40.76 -45.55
C HIS A 150 -30.19 40.70 -45.42
N SER A 151 -29.72 39.98 -44.40
CA SER A 151 -28.29 39.82 -44.09
C SER A 151 -27.79 38.41 -44.38
N PHE A 152 -26.60 38.29 -44.95
CA PHE A 152 -25.92 37.01 -45.24
C PHE A 152 -24.42 37.14 -44.94
N CYS A 153 -23.71 36.03 -44.68
CA CYS A 153 -22.27 36.12 -44.54
C CYS A 153 -21.60 36.51 -45.88
N ALA A 154 -20.50 37.26 -45.81
CA ALA A 154 -19.78 37.73 -46.99
C ALA A 154 -19.40 36.60 -47.96
N LYS A 155 -19.01 35.44 -47.43
CA LYS A 155 -18.65 34.26 -48.23
C LYS A 155 -19.83 33.78 -49.08
N CYS A 156 -20.98 33.49 -48.47
CA CYS A 156 -22.16 33.00 -49.20
C CYS A 156 -22.71 34.05 -50.18
N LEU A 157 -22.72 35.32 -49.78
CA LEU A 157 -23.19 36.38 -50.66
C LEU A 157 -22.30 36.57 -51.89
N SER A 158 -20.97 36.54 -51.71
CA SER A 158 -20.02 36.69 -52.83
C SER A 158 -20.19 35.59 -53.89
N VAL A 159 -20.39 34.34 -53.45
CA VAL A 159 -20.65 33.20 -54.34
C VAL A 159 -21.98 33.36 -55.09
N HIS A 160 -23.04 33.78 -54.39
CA HIS A 160 -24.35 33.98 -54.99
C HIS A 160 -24.37 35.11 -56.02
N VAL A 161 -23.81 36.27 -55.68
CA VAL A 161 -23.76 37.43 -56.60
C VAL A 161 -22.80 37.18 -57.76
N GLY A 162 -21.69 36.48 -57.54
CA GLY A 162 -20.73 36.11 -58.57
C GLY A 162 -21.29 35.12 -59.62
N SER A 163 -22.22 34.26 -59.22
CA SER A 163 -22.84 33.27 -60.11
C SER A 163 -24.10 33.76 -60.84
N GLN A 164 -24.74 34.83 -60.36
CA GLN A 164 -26.03 35.31 -60.87
C GLN A 164 -25.92 36.58 -61.72
N ARG A 165 -26.39 36.51 -62.98
CA ARG A 165 -26.40 37.67 -63.90
C ARG A 165 -27.27 38.85 -63.45
N LYS A 166 -28.31 38.60 -62.62
CA LYS A 166 -29.34 39.59 -62.28
C LYS A 166 -29.22 40.24 -60.90
N LYS A 167 -28.18 39.90 -60.10
CA LYS A 167 -27.94 40.44 -58.73
C LYS A 167 -29.22 40.53 -57.88
N LEU A 168 -29.86 39.39 -57.61
CA LEU A 168 -31.09 39.29 -56.82
C LEU A 168 -30.81 38.76 -55.41
N CYS A 169 -31.54 39.24 -54.41
CA CYS A 169 -31.46 38.75 -53.03
C CYS A 169 -31.77 37.24 -52.98
N PRO A 170 -30.93 36.42 -52.32
CA PRO A 170 -31.18 34.97 -52.18
C PRO A 170 -32.51 34.63 -51.49
N TYR A 171 -32.97 35.50 -50.58
CA TYR A 171 -34.16 35.26 -49.77
C TYR A 171 -35.44 35.77 -50.43
N CYS A 172 -35.54 37.08 -50.69
CA CYS A 172 -36.77 37.70 -51.22
C CYS A 172 -36.77 37.94 -52.74
N ARG A 173 -35.68 37.59 -53.45
CA ARG A 173 -35.49 37.78 -54.91
C ARG A 173 -35.56 39.24 -55.40
N GLN A 174 -35.56 40.22 -54.50
CA GLN A 174 -35.50 41.64 -54.85
C GLN A 174 -34.14 42.02 -55.45
N LYS A 175 -34.11 42.97 -56.39
CA LYS A 175 -32.86 43.45 -57.01
C LYS A 175 -31.98 44.16 -55.98
N ILE A 176 -30.72 43.75 -55.90
CA ILE A 176 -29.73 44.31 -54.97
C ILE A 176 -29.20 45.62 -55.58
N ALA A 177 -29.44 46.74 -54.90
CA ALA A 177 -28.93 48.05 -55.31
C ALA A 177 -27.51 48.28 -54.77
N SER A 178 -27.29 47.96 -53.49
CA SER A 178 -25.99 48.07 -52.82
C SER A 178 -25.87 47.07 -51.68
N THR A 179 -24.65 46.84 -51.21
CA THR A 179 -24.32 45.94 -50.11
C THR A 179 -23.42 46.66 -49.12
N ALA A 180 -23.64 46.48 -47.83
CA ALA A 180 -22.81 47.04 -46.77
C ALA A 180 -22.61 46.01 -45.64
N VAL A 181 -21.54 46.14 -44.89
CA VAL A 181 -21.36 45.34 -43.67
C VAL A 181 -22.39 45.82 -42.64
N ASN A 182 -23.15 44.89 -42.07
CA ASN A 182 -24.04 45.18 -40.94
C ASN A 182 -23.20 45.27 -39.67
N LEU A 183 -22.56 46.44 -39.48
CA LEU A 183 -21.63 46.66 -38.38
C LEU A 183 -22.32 46.47 -37.02
N SER A 184 -23.59 46.86 -36.88
CA SER A 184 -24.35 46.66 -35.64
C SER A 184 -24.47 45.17 -35.29
N LEU A 185 -24.89 44.34 -36.25
CA LEU A 185 -25.01 42.90 -36.04
C LEU A 185 -23.64 42.24 -35.79
N GLN A 186 -22.62 42.66 -36.53
CA GLN A 186 -21.24 42.20 -36.32
C GLN A 186 -20.76 42.49 -34.91
N ARG A 187 -20.95 43.72 -34.39
CA ARG A 187 -20.56 44.09 -33.02
C ARG A 187 -21.29 43.27 -31.95
N LEU A 188 -22.56 42.96 -32.17
CA LEU A 188 -23.34 42.12 -31.25
C LEU A 188 -22.81 40.68 -31.22
N ILE A 189 -22.60 40.08 -32.40
CA ILE A 189 -22.03 38.72 -32.52
C ILE A 189 -20.63 38.67 -31.91
N ASP A 190 -19.76 39.64 -32.23
CA ASP A 190 -18.39 39.69 -31.71
C ASP A 190 -18.37 39.85 -30.17
N SER A 191 -19.24 40.70 -29.61
CA SER A 191 -19.35 40.89 -28.15
C SER A 191 -19.79 39.61 -27.45
N PHE A 192 -20.76 38.90 -28.03
CA PHE A 192 -21.28 37.65 -27.52
C PHE A 192 -20.20 36.55 -27.47
N VAL A 193 -19.49 36.32 -28.58
CA VAL A 193 -18.41 35.33 -28.66
C VAL A 193 -17.32 35.63 -27.63
N ASN A 194 -16.89 36.89 -27.52
CA ASN A 194 -15.87 37.30 -26.53
C ASN A 194 -16.33 37.07 -25.07
N LEU A 195 -17.62 37.24 -24.76
CA LEU A 195 -18.15 36.96 -23.43
C LEU A 195 -18.19 35.46 -23.16
N GLN A 196 -18.57 34.65 -24.15
CA GLN A 196 -18.57 33.19 -24.04
C GLN A 196 -17.16 32.64 -23.81
N ASP A 197 -16.17 33.09 -24.59
CA ASP A 197 -14.77 32.70 -24.45
C ASP A 197 -14.23 33.05 -23.05
N ARG A 198 -14.50 34.27 -22.57
CA ARG A 198 -14.11 34.67 -21.20
C ARG A 198 -14.74 33.79 -20.13
N ARG A 199 -16.02 33.44 -20.27
CA ARG A 199 -16.70 32.53 -19.33
C ARG A 199 -16.08 31.14 -19.34
N HIS A 200 -15.76 30.60 -20.51
CA HIS A 200 -15.07 29.32 -20.62
C HIS A 200 -13.69 29.35 -19.99
N HIS A 201 -12.90 30.41 -20.21
CA HIS A 201 -11.57 30.54 -19.60
C HIS A 201 -11.64 30.65 -18.07
N ILE A 202 -12.60 31.41 -17.52
CA ILE A 202 -12.79 31.50 -16.06
C ILE A 202 -13.17 30.13 -15.49
N ALA A 203 -14.13 29.45 -16.11
CA ALA A 203 -14.56 28.13 -15.67
C ALA A 203 -13.43 27.08 -15.73
N GLN A 204 -12.60 27.13 -16.77
CA GLN A 204 -11.40 26.28 -16.88
C GLN A 204 -10.38 26.59 -15.78
N ALA A 205 -10.09 27.86 -15.52
CA ALA A 205 -9.16 28.26 -14.47
C ALA A 205 -9.64 27.84 -13.07
N ASP A 206 -10.95 27.96 -12.80
CA ASP A 206 -11.55 27.51 -11.55
C ASP A 206 -11.46 25.98 -11.40
N HIS A 207 -11.73 25.24 -12.47
CA HIS A 207 -11.59 23.77 -12.49
C HIS A 207 -10.14 23.32 -12.25
N ASP A 208 -9.17 23.96 -12.92
CA ASP A 208 -7.75 23.65 -12.75
C ASP A 208 -7.27 23.94 -11.32
N LYS A 209 -7.77 25.02 -10.73
CA LYS A 209 -7.49 25.38 -9.33
C LYS A 209 -8.05 24.35 -8.36
N GLU A 210 -9.30 23.91 -8.56
CA GLU A 210 -9.93 22.86 -7.75
C GLU A 210 -9.13 21.54 -7.85
N LEU A 211 -8.77 21.13 -9.06
CA LEU A 211 -7.94 19.95 -9.30
C LEU A 211 -6.58 20.04 -8.60
N PHE A 212 -5.97 21.22 -8.58
CA PHE A 212 -4.70 21.45 -7.89
C PHE A 212 -4.86 21.36 -6.36
N LEU A 213 -5.92 21.92 -5.80
CA LEU A 213 -6.23 21.86 -4.37
C LEU A 213 -6.48 20.42 -3.91
N ASP A 214 -7.21 19.62 -4.71
CA ASP A 214 -7.44 18.21 -4.43
C ASP A 214 -6.12 17.41 -4.41
N ARG A 215 -5.24 17.66 -5.38
CA ARG A 215 -3.91 17.02 -5.42
C ARG A 215 -3.04 17.41 -4.24
N LEU A 216 -3.07 18.69 -3.84
CA LEU A 216 -2.34 19.16 -2.67
C LEU A 216 -2.83 18.48 -1.39
N SER A 217 -4.15 18.46 -1.17
CA SER A 217 -4.77 17.80 -0.02
C SER A 217 -4.45 16.30 0.03
N ALA A 218 -4.50 15.62 -1.11
CA ALA A 218 -4.11 14.21 -1.21
C ALA A 218 -2.62 13.98 -0.87
N ALA A 219 -1.73 14.84 -1.37
CA ALA A 219 -0.31 14.76 -1.09
C ALA A 219 0.00 15.03 0.39
N GLU A 220 -0.64 16.01 1.01
CA GLU A 220 -0.51 16.32 2.44
C GLU A 220 -0.99 15.17 3.31
N THR A 221 -2.14 14.58 2.98
CA THR A 221 -2.70 13.41 3.67
C THR A 221 -1.74 12.23 3.59
N ARG A 222 -1.23 11.92 2.39
CA ARG A 222 -0.25 10.84 2.20
C ARG A 222 1.06 11.11 2.94
N SER A 223 1.55 12.35 2.93
CA SER A 223 2.74 12.76 3.68
C SER A 223 2.55 12.58 5.19
N CYS A 224 1.36 12.92 5.70
CA CYS A 224 1.01 12.71 7.11
C CYS A 224 1.06 11.23 7.50
N ILE A 225 0.41 10.37 6.71
CA ILE A 225 0.40 8.91 6.92
C ILE A 225 1.82 8.35 6.92
N LEU A 226 2.63 8.70 5.91
CA LEU A 226 4.00 8.22 5.79
C LEU A 226 4.90 8.68 6.95
N ARG A 227 4.70 9.90 7.46
CA ARG A 227 5.43 10.40 8.64
C ARG A 227 5.10 9.59 9.89
N ASN A 228 3.83 9.25 10.11
CA ASN A 228 3.42 8.44 11.24
C ASN A 228 3.97 7.01 11.15
N GLU A 229 3.82 6.38 9.98
CA GLU A 229 4.38 5.04 9.72
C GLU A 229 5.90 4.99 9.91
N LEU A 230 6.60 6.04 9.47
CA LEU A 230 8.04 6.17 9.69
C LEU A 230 8.38 6.27 11.18
N ALA A 231 7.65 7.09 11.94
CA ALA A 231 7.87 7.24 13.38
C ALA A 231 7.67 5.90 14.11
N GLU A 232 6.59 5.19 13.81
CA GLU A 232 6.32 3.86 14.38
C GLU A 232 7.38 2.83 13.98
N ALA A 233 7.81 2.82 12.73
CA ALA A 233 8.84 1.90 12.25
C ALA A 233 10.18 2.15 12.94
N LEU A 234 10.54 3.42 13.18
CA LEU A 234 11.74 3.79 13.92
C LEU A 234 11.68 3.32 15.36
N GLU A 235 10.54 3.45 16.04
CA GLU A 235 10.39 3.02 17.42
C GLU A 235 10.41 1.48 17.54
N ARG A 236 9.70 0.79 16.64
CA ARG A 236 9.79 -0.68 16.51
C ARG A 236 11.23 -1.15 16.31
N ARG A 237 12.01 -0.44 15.48
CA ARG A 237 13.42 -0.76 15.24
C ARG A 237 14.26 -0.60 16.50
N LYS A 238 14.10 0.48 17.27
CA LYS A 238 14.83 0.68 18.54
C LYS A 238 14.54 -0.44 19.53
N LYS A 239 13.27 -0.81 19.68
CA LYS A 239 12.86 -1.90 20.57
C LYS A 239 13.52 -3.22 20.17
N LEU A 240 13.48 -3.57 18.89
CA LEU A 240 14.13 -4.79 18.40
C LEU A 240 15.65 -4.78 18.60
N GLU A 241 16.31 -3.63 18.47
CA GLU A 241 17.75 -3.54 18.74
C GLU A 241 18.04 -3.75 20.23
N SER A 242 17.22 -3.17 21.12
CA SER A 242 17.31 -3.43 22.56
C SER A 242 17.10 -4.92 22.88
N ASP A 243 16.04 -5.53 22.35
CA ASP A 243 15.74 -6.95 22.56
C ASP A 243 16.88 -7.85 22.06
N LYS A 244 17.45 -7.53 20.89
CA LYS A 244 18.63 -8.22 20.33
C LYS A 244 19.83 -8.12 21.26
N THR A 245 20.13 -6.94 21.82
CA THR A 245 21.23 -6.80 22.78
C THR A 245 21.00 -7.63 24.04
N HIS A 246 19.76 -7.66 24.56
CA HIS A 246 19.41 -8.46 25.73
C HIS A 246 19.57 -9.96 25.47
N ILE A 247 19.08 -10.45 24.32
CA ILE A 247 19.23 -11.85 23.91
C ILE A 247 20.71 -12.22 23.77
N ASN A 248 21.54 -11.35 23.18
CA ASN A 248 22.98 -11.61 23.05
C ASN A 248 23.68 -11.73 24.40
N ILE A 249 23.31 -10.90 25.38
CA ILE A 249 23.84 -10.98 26.75
C ILE A 249 23.44 -12.32 27.38
N LEU A 250 22.15 -12.68 27.33
CA LEU A 250 21.65 -13.94 27.87
C LEU A 250 22.33 -15.15 27.21
N HIS A 251 22.50 -15.11 25.89
CA HIS A 251 23.21 -16.15 25.15
C HIS A 251 24.66 -16.30 25.64
N GLY A 252 25.39 -15.19 25.83
CA GLY A 252 26.74 -15.22 26.38
C GLY A 252 26.79 -15.82 27.79
N GLN A 253 25.84 -15.47 28.66
CA GLN A 253 25.73 -16.05 30.01
C GLN A 253 25.48 -17.56 29.98
N LEU A 254 24.58 -18.01 29.11
CA LEU A 254 24.28 -19.44 28.95
C LEU A 254 25.46 -20.21 28.38
N GLN A 255 26.20 -19.64 27.42
CA GLN A 255 27.43 -20.25 26.91
C GLN A 255 28.50 -20.40 27.98
N HIS A 256 28.65 -19.39 28.84
CA HIS A 256 29.59 -19.45 29.97
C HIS A 256 29.20 -20.56 30.95
N LYS A 257 27.94 -20.60 31.40
CA LYS A 257 27.42 -21.68 32.26
C LYS A 257 27.58 -23.06 31.62
N GLN A 258 27.38 -23.17 30.31
CA GLN A 258 27.60 -24.41 29.57
C GLN A 258 29.08 -24.81 29.55
N ALA A 259 30.01 -23.86 29.47
CA ALA A 259 31.44 -24.13 29.54
C ALA A 259 31.86 -24.59 30.95
N GLU A 260 31.36 -23.91 32.00
CA GLU A 260 31.60 -24.31 33.39
C GLU A 260 31.09 -25.73 33.68
N ALA A 261 29.85 -26.03 33.29
CA ALA A 261 29.28 -27.36 33.47
C ALA A 261 30.07 -28.45 32.73
N ARG A 262 30.57 -28.15 31.52
CA ARG A 262 31.43 -29.08 30.75
C ARG A 262 32.75 -29.36 31.46
N GLU A 263 33.37 -28.35 32.07
CA GLU A 263 34.62 -28.55 32.80
C GLU A 263 34.40 -29.35 34.08
N ILE A 264 33.31 -29.10 34.81
CA ILE A 264 32.94 -29.92 35.98
C ILE A 264 32.73 -31.37 35.56
N LEU A 265 31.96 -31.60 34.49
CA LEU A 265 31.74 -32.95 33.96
C LEU A 265 33.06 -33.64 33.62
N ARG A 266 33.98 -32.94 32.94
CA ARG A 266 35.31 -33.49 32.60
C ARG A 266 36.09 -33.93 33.83
N ARG A 267 36.06 -33.14 34.92
CA ARG A 267 36.75 -33.49 36.18
C ARG A 267 36.14 -34.73 36.82
N VAL A 268 34.81 -34.74 36.97
CA VAL A 268 34.09 -35.88 37.56
C VAL A 268 34.29 -37.16 36.74
N THR A 269 34.30 -37.07 35.40
CA THR A 269 34.60 -38.23 34.54
C THR A 269 36.02 -38.77 34.80
N SER A 270 37.02 -37.89 34.90
CA SER A 270 38.40 -38.32 35.20
C SER A 270 38.54 -38.96 36.58
N GLU A 271 37.81 -38.47 37.59
CA GLU A 271 37.79 -39.04 38.93
C GLU A 271 37.11 -40.41 38.94
N ASN A 272 35.97 -40.55 38.26
CA ASN A 272 35.29 -41.84 38.12
C ASN A 272 36.18 -42.88 37.44
N GLU A 273 36.88 -42.51 36.37
CA GLU A 273 37.82 -43.42 35.71
C GLU A 273 38.98 -43.85 36.62
N ALA A 274 39.40 -43.01 37.56
CA ALA A 274 40.42 -43.37 38.55
C ALA A 274 39.87 -44.37 39.58
N ILE A 275 38.67 -44.12 40.09
CA ILE A 275 37.96 -45.02 41.00
C ILE A 275 37.71 -46.38 40.33
N ASP A 276 37.28 -46.39 39.06
CA ASP A 276 37.06 -47.63 38.31
C ASP A 276 38.34 -48.48 38.21
N ARG A 277 39.50 -47.85 37.99
CA ARG A 277 40.80 -48.55 38.00
C ARG A 277 41.13 -49.13 39.36
N GLU A 278 40.86 -48.40 40.45
CA GLU A 278 41.08 -48.88 41.81
C GLU A 278 40.15 -50.05 42.16
N ILE A 279 38.87 -49.96 41.76
CA ILE A 279 37.91 -51.06 41.91
C ILE A 279 38.43 -52.30 41.20
N GLN A 280 38.83 -52.20 39.93
CA GLN A 280 39.36 -53.33 39.16
C GLN A 280 40.59 -53.96 39.83
N LEU A 281 41.49 -53.15 40.37
CA LEU A 281 42.67 -53.66 41.08
C LEU A 281 42.26 -54.44 42.34
N ILE A 282 41.36 -53.88 43.15
CA ILE A 282 40.86 -54.54 44.36
C ILE A 282 40.09 -55.82 44.02
N GLU A 283 39.35 -55.85 42.92
CA GLU A 283 38.65 -57.05 42.47
C GLU A 283 39.64 -58.16 42.08
N CYS A 284 40.70 -57.84 41.35
CA CYS A 284 41.77 -58.80 41.04
C CYS A 284 42.42 -59.34 42.33
N GLN A 285 42.74 -58.47 43.29
CA GLN A 285 43.30 -58.88 44.57
C GLN A 285 42.34 -59.76 45.38
N ARG A 286 41.04 -59.43 45.38
CA ARG A 286 39.99 -60.23 46.02
C ARG A 286 39.93 -61.62 45.43
N GLU A 287 40.00 -61.75 44.10
CA GLU A 287 40.03 -63.06 43.43
C GLU A 287 41.26 -63.89 43.79
N ASP A 288 42.44 -63.26 43.87
CA ASP A 288 43.66 -63.97 44.25
C ASP A 288 43.64 -64.44 45.71
N VAL A 289 43.15 -63.61 46.64
CA VAL A 289 42.95 -64.01 48.04
C VAL A 289 41.91 -65.12 48.14
N GLN A 290 40.84 -65.07 47.36
CA GLN A 290 39.81 -66.11 47.35
C GLN A 290 40.41 -67.47 46.95
N LYS A 291 41.28 -67.52 45.94
CA LYS A 291 41.97 -68.77 45.54
C LYS A 291 42.80 -69.34 46.69
N LEU A 292 43.56 -68.50 47.40
CA LEU A 292 44.36 -68.93 48.55
C LEU A 292 43.50 -69.46 49.69
N VAL A 293 42.36 -68.82 49.96
CA VAL A 293 41.38 -69.30 50.95
C VAL A 293 40.84 -70.67 50.54
N ASP A 294 40.49 -70.86 49.27
CA ASP A 294 39.99 -72.15 48.76
C ASP A 294 41.05 -73.26 48.87
N GLU A 295 42.32 -72.95 48.61
CA GLU A 295 43.45 -73.87 48.80
C GLU A 295 43.62 -74.29 50.27
N GLU A 296 43.60 -73.35 51.21
CA GLU A 296 43.71 -73.65 52.65
C GLU A 296 42.50 -74.42 53.17
N ASN A 297 41.29 -74.11 52.68
CA ASN A 297 40.10 -74.88 53.01
C ASN A 297 40.22 -76.33 52.53
N ALA A 298 40.75 -76.55 51.32
CA ALA A 298 41.00 -77.91 50.80
C ALA A 298 42.04 -78.67 51.62
N LYS A 299 43.15 -78.02 52.01
CA LYS A 299 44.17 -78.60 52.90
C LYS A 299 43.57 -78.96 54.26
N THR A 300 42.81 -78.05 54.86
CA THR A 300 42.15 -78.25 56.16
C THR A 300 41.20 -79.44 56.09
N ALA A 301 40.36 -79.53 55.05
CA ALA A 301 39.43 -80.64 54.86
C ALA A 301 40.15 -82.01 54.76
N LEU A 302 41.30 -82.06 54.08
CA LEU A 302 42.13 -83.27 53.96
C LEU A 302 42.77 -83.67 55.31
N VAL A 303 43.28 -82.69 56.07
CA VAL A 303 43.83 -82.94 57.41
C VAL A 303 42.74 -83.44 58.34
N GLU A 304 41.57 -82.80 58.33
CA GLU A 304 40.43 -83.24 59.13
C GLU A 304 39.96 -84.65 58.78
N SER A 305 39.89 -85.02 57.50
CA SER A 305 39.50 -86.39 57.09
C SER A 305 40.53 -87.41 57.57
N SER A 306 41.81 -87.14 57.37
CA SER A 306 42.91 -88.00 57.81
C SER A 306 42.93 -88.17 59.34
N LEU A 307 42.68 -87.08 60.07
CA LEU A 307 42.59 -87.10 61.53
C LEU A 307 41.38 -87.91 62.01
N ARG A 308 40.21 -87.75 61.36
CA ARG A 308 39.02 -88.58 61.65
C ARG A 308 39.32 -90.06 61.47
N GLU A 309 39.97 -90.44 60.37
CA GLU A 309 40.37 -91.83 60.09
C GLU A 309 41.31 -92.38 61.19
N LEU A 310 42.38 -91.64 61.52
CA LEU A 310 43.32 -92.02 62.58
C LEU A 310 42.69 -92.14 63.96
N ILE A 311 41.78 -91.23 64.32
CA ILE A 311 41.03 -91.31 65.57
C ILE A 311 40.22 -92.61 65.62
N THR A 312 39.49 -92.93 64.54
CA THR A 312 38.71 -94.18 64.48
C THR A 312 39.58 -95.43 64.55
N GLU A 313 40.78 -95.43 63.95
CA GLU A 313 41.74 -96.52 64.12
C GLU A 313 42.26 -96.64 65.56
N CYS A 314 42.64 -95.53 66.18
CA CYS A 314 43.08 -95.51 67.58
C CYS A 314 42.00 -96.07 68.52
N GLU A 315 40.73 -95.71 68.30
CA GLU A 315 39.60 -96.25 69.05
C GLU A 315 39.45 -97.76 68.88
N LYS A 316 39.59 -98.28 67.63
CA LYS A 316 39.60 -99.73 67.36
C LYS A 316 40.71 -100.46 68.13
N TYR A 317 41.95 -99.96 68.08
CA TYR A 317 43.07 -100.55 68.82
C TYR A 317 42.86 -100.48 70.33
N ARG A 318 42.30 -99.37 70.83
CA ARG A 318 42.01 -99.19 72.27
C ARG A 318 40.97 -100.19 72.76
N LEU A 319 39.92 -100.44 71.98
CA LEU A 319 38.91 -101.48 72.25
C LEU A 319 39.50 -102.89 72.20
N PHE A 320 40.36 -103.18 71.22
CA PHE A 320 41.06 -104.46 71.12
C PHE A 320 41.93 -104.76 72.36
N LEU A 321 42.73 -103.79 72.80
CA LEU A 321 43.56 -103.92 74.00
C LEU A 321 42.74 -104.09 75.29
N LEU A 322 41.54 -103.51 75.36
CA LEU A 322 40.63 -103.70 76.50
C LEU A 322 40.10 -105.15 76.56
N ASN A 323 39.76 -105.74 75.41
CA ASN A 323 39.21 -107.09 75.32
C ASN A 323 40.23 -108.21 75.61
N GLN A 324 41.54 -107.96 75.48
CA GLN A 324 42.58 -108.93 75.85
C GLN A 324 42.88 -109.00 77.37
N ARG A 325 42.31 -108.08 78.17
CA ARG A 325 42.50 -108.02 79.63
C ARG A 325 41.35 -108.66 80.43
N LEU A 326 40.35 -109.22 79.75
CA LEU A 326 39.22 -109.97 80.32
C LEU A 326 39.40 -111.47 80.11
#